data_AF-A0A2E1QKM7-F1
#
_entry.id   AF-A0A2E1QKM7-F1
#
_cell.length_a   1.000
_cell.length_b   1.000
_cell.length_c   1.000
_cell.angle_alpha   90.00
_cell.angle_beta   90.00
_cell.angle_gamma   90.00
#
_symmetry.space_group_name_H-M   'P 1'
#
loop_
_entity.id
_entity.type
_entity.pdbx_description
1 polymer ?
#
loop_
_entity_poly.entity_id
_entity_poly.type
_entity_poly.pdbx_seq_one_letter_code
_entity_poly.pdbx_strand_id
1 'polypeptide(L)'
;MKQVLYFLLTNWFLFAKSSDATLTIYKDGTALIKQPVAWSIPSGNSYVTWSGLPDGIHRDTPFLNLDGADILSQRFNDNVFSGADYFKSLRGEQIQVKPK
;
A
#
# COMPACT_ATOMS: atom_id res chain seq x y z
N MET A 1 30.40 -15.93 -8.35
CA MET A 1 29.19 -15.27 -8.92
C MET A 1 27.89 -15.94 -8.47
N LYS A 2 27.73 -17.27 -8.61
CA LYS A 2 26.48 -17.97 -8.21
C LYS A 2 26.10 -17.77 -6.73
N GLN A 3 27.07 -17.80 -5.81
CA GLN A 3 26.80 -17.61 -4.37
C GLN A 3 26.32 -16.18 -4.02
N VAL A 4 26.81 -15.17 -4.73
CA VAL A 4 26.34 -13.78 -4.57
C VAL A 4 24.91 -13.65 -5.10
N LEU A 5 24.59 -14.32 -6.20
CA LEU A 5 23.23 -14.35 -6.75
C LEU A 5 22.25 -15.03 -5.78
N TYR A 6 22.63 -16.16 -5.17
CA TYR A 6 21.79 -16.81 -4.16
C TYR A 6 21.58 -15.93 -2.93
N PHE A 7 22.62 -15.23 -2.47
CA PHE A 7 22.51 -14.30 -1.35
C PHE A 7 21.61 -13.09 -1.67
N LEU A 8 21.67 -12.59 -2.91
CA LEU A 8 20.75 -11.56 -3.38
C LEU A 8 19.32 -12.09 -3.38
N LEU A 9 19.05 -13.26 -3.96
CA LEU A 9 17.70 -13.84 -4.00
C LEU A 9 17.09 -14.08 -2.62
N THR A 10 17.86 -14.57 -1.64
CA THR A 10 17.34 -14.81 -0.29
C THR A 10 16.99 -13.53 0.45
N ASN A 11 17.62 -12.40 0.12
CA ASN A 11 17.35 -11.11 0.75
C ASN A 11 15.95 -10.56 0.41
N TRP A 12 15.40 -10.90 -0.76
CA TRP A 12 14.07 -10.43 -1.19
C TRP A 12 12.94 -11.06 -0.37
N PHE A 13 13.16 -12.29 0.13
CA PHE A 13 12.19 -12.96 1.00
C PHE A 13 12.07 -12.29 2.38
N LEU A 14 13.09 -11.55 2.83
CA LEU A 14 13.04 -10.82 4.10
C LEU A 14 12.10 -9.60 4.07
N PHE A 15 11.72 -9.14 2.87
CA PHE A 15 10.80 -8.02 2.66
C PHE A 15 9.38 -8.47 2.27
N ALA A 16 9.12 -9.77 2.19
CA ALA A 16 7.79 -10.30 1.91
C ALA A 16 6.87 -10.03 3.12
N LYS A 17 5.97 -9.06 2.99
CA LYS A 17 5.09 -8.58 4.08
C LYS A 17 3.76 -9.31 4.23
N SER A 18 3.40 -10.21 3.32
CA SER A 18 2.05 -10.79 3.33
C SER A 18 2.02 -12.11 4.09
N SER A 19 1.32 -12.13 5.23
CA SER A 19 1.23 -13.31 6.10
C SER A 19 0.23 -14.35 5.62
N ASP A 20 -0.71 -13.97 4.73
CA ASP A 20 -1.75 -14.84 4.17
C ASP A 20 -2.44 -14.09 3.03
N ALA A 21 -2.01 -14.22 1.78
CA ALA A 21 -2.70 -13.58 0.66
C ALA A 21 -2.85 -14.50 -0.53
N THR A 22 -4.00 -14.40 -1.19
CA THR A 22 -4.26 -15.07 -2.46
C THR A 22 -3.97 -14.11 -3.61
N LEU A 23 -3.07 -14.50 -4.50
CA LEU A 23 -2.75 -13.78 -5.73
C LEU A 23 -3.45 -14.44 -6.91
N THR A 24 -4.24 -13.68 -7.66
CA THR A 24 -4.80 -14.10 -8.96
C THR A 24 -4.18 -13.25 -10.06
N ILE A 25 -3.51 -13.88 -11.02
CA ILE A 25 -2.87 -13.20 -12.16
C ILE A 25 -3.76 -13.39 -13.39
N TYR A 26 -4.12 -12.29 -14.05
CA TYR A 26 -4.93 -12.30 -15.27
C TYR A 26 -4.05 -12.29 -16.52
N LYS A 27 -4.63 -12.70 -17.66
CA LYS A 27 -3.91 -12.79 -18.95
C LYS A 27 -3.46 -11.43 -19.48
N ASP A 28 -4.09 -10.35 -19.06
CA ASP A 28 -3.77 -8.98 -19.44
C ASP A 28 -2.59 -8.38 -18.66
N GLY A 29 -1.96 -9.16 -17.77
CA GLY A 29 -0.83 -8.74 -16.95
C GLY A 29 -1.23 -8.04 -15.65
N THR A 30 -2.53 -7.91 -15.35
CA THR A 30 -3.00 -7.42 -14.06
C THR A 30 -3.01 -8.54 -13.01
N ALA A 31 -2.97 -8.16 -11.73
CA ALA A 31 -3.11 -9.11 -10.64
C ALA A 31 -4.04 -8.58 -9.55
N LEU A 32 -4.90 -9.46 -9.04
CA LEU A 32 -5.73 -9.23 -7.87
C LEU A 32 -5.07 -9.88 -6.65
N ILE A 33 -4.86 -9.10 -5.60
CA ILE A 33 -4.37 -9.57 -4.31
C ILE A 33 -5.54 -9.51 -3.31
N LYS A 34 -5.89 -10.65 -2.73
CA LYS A 34 -6.84 -10.73 -1.60
C LYS A 34 -6.08 -11.09 -0.34
N GLN A 35 -6.16 -10.24 0.68
CA GLN A 35 -5.57 -10.50 1.99
C GLN A 35 -6.71 -10.49 3.03
N PRO A 36 -6.90 -11.57 3.80
CA PRO A 36 -7.87 -11.58 4.89
C PRO A 36 -7.38 -10.62 5.98
N VAL A 37 -8.34 -9.92 6.58
CA VAL A 37 -8.06 -9.04 7.72
C VAL A 37 -9.08 -9.35 8.80
N ALA A 38 -8.61 -9.50 10.03
CA ALA A 38 -9.44 -9.79 11.19
C ALA A 38 -9.43 -8.59 12.15
N TRP A 39 -10.61 -8.18 12.58
CA TRP A 39 -10.79 -7.08 13.54
C TRP A 39 -11.73 -7.51 14.66
N SER A 40 -11.45 -7.02 15.87
CA SER A 40 -12.44 -7.00 16.94
C SER A 40 -13.19 -5.68 16.87
N ILE A 41 -14.44 -5.72 16.41
CA ILE A 41 -15.30 -4.53 16.28
C ILE A 41 -16.26 -4.52 17.48
N PRO A 42 -16.28 -3.45 18.30
CA PRO A 42 -17.25 -3.30 19.37
C PRO A 42 -18.69 -3.33 18.84
N SER A 43 -19.64 -3.79 19.66
CA SER A 43 -21.05 -3.74 19.30
C SER A 43 -21.54 -2.30 19.07
N GLY A 44 -22.44 -2.13 18.10
CA GLY A 44 -22.96 -0.82 17.67
C GLY A 44 -22.11 -0.16 16.58
N ASN A 45 -22.43 1.10 16.27
CA ASN A 45 -21.75 1.84 15.21
C ASN A 45 -20.31 2.17 15.63
N SER A 46 -19.34 1.57 14.94
CA SER A 46 -17.92 1.69 15.24
C SER A 46 -17.13 2.10 14.00
N TYR A 47 -16.02 2.81 14.21
CA TYR A 47 -15.05 3.16 13.16
C TYR A 47 -13.74 2.40 13.39
N VAL A 48 -13.21 1.79 12.34
CA VAL A 48 -11.93 1.06 12.37
C VAL A 48 -11.01 1.68 11.32
N THR A 49 -9.75 1.96 11.70
CA THR A 49 -8.72 2.45 10.79
C THR A 49 -7.72 1.34 10.51
N TRP A 50 -7.44 1.07 9.23
CA TRP A 50 -6.44 0.10 8.81
C TRP A 50 -5.20 0.79 8.22
N SER A 51 -4.05 0.60 8.86
CA SER A 51 -2.76 1.18 8.42
C SER A 51 -1.87 0.20 7.66
N GLY A 52 -2.27 -1.08 7.55
CA GLY A 52 -1.44 -2.17 6.99
C GLY A 52 -1.71 -2.46 5.51
N LEU A 53 -2.20 -1.49 4.75
CA LEU A 53 -2.45 -1.64 3.31
C LEU A 53 -1.11 -1.92 2.59
N PRO A 54 -1.05 -2.90 1.67
CA PRO A 54 0.15 -3.14 0.88
C PRO A 54 0.49 -1.93 0.00
N ASP A 55 1.78 -1.69 -0.15
CA ASP A 55 2.31 -0.68 -1.08
C ASP A 55 1.85 -1.02 -2.51
N GLY A 56 1.33 -0.03 -3.25
CA GLY A 56 0.88 -0.22 -4.64
C GLY A 56 -0.59 -0.58 -4.84
N ILE A 57 -1.44 -0.45 -3.81
CA ILE A 57 -2.89 -0.50 -4.01
C ILE A 57 -3.34 0.62 -4.95
N HIS A 58 -4.09 0.24 -5.98
CA HIS A 58 -4.69 1.20 -6.89
C HIS A 58 -5.85 1.91 -6.18
N ARG A 59 -5.88 3.24 -6.21
CA ARG A 59 -6.88 4.07 -5.51
C ARG A 59 -8.34 3.66 -5.76
N ASP A 60 -8.62 3.14 -6.95
CA ASP A 60 -9.98 2.77 -7.38
C ASP A 60 -10.34 1.31 -7.06
N THR A 61 -9.41 0.55 -6.44
CA THR A 61 -9.62 -0.84 -6.03
C THR A 61 -10.02 -1.12 -4.57
N PRO A 62 -10.15 -0.14 -3.63
CA PRO A 62 -10.38 -0.48 -2.24
C PRO A 62 -11.86 -0.74 -1.98
N PHE A 63 -12.29 -1.99 -2.17
CA PHE A 63 -13.55 -2.51 -1.63
C PHE A 63 -13.21 -3.52 -0.54
N LEU A 64 -13.25 -3.07 0.72
CA LEU A 64 -13.14 -3.98 1.84
C LEU A 64 -14.38 -4.88 1.86
N ASN A 65 -14.21 -6.15 2.26
CA ASN A 65 -15.33 -7.05 2.56
C ASN A 65 -15.17 -7.57 3.98
N LEU A 66 -16.28 -7.67 4.72
CA LEU A 66 -16.32 -8.14 6.10
C LEU A 66 -17.31 -9.28 6.23
N ASP A 67 -16.87 -10.38 6.82
CA ASP A 67 -17.79 -11.42 7.26
C ASP A 67 -18.44 -10.98 8.58
N GLY A 68 -19.77 -10.96 8.63
CA GLY A 68 -20.54 -10.69 9.86
C GLY A 68 -20.77 -9.20 10.19
N ALA A 69 -20.42 -8.27 9.31
CA ALA A 69 -20.74 -6.85 9.46
C ALA A 69 -20.97 -6.17 8.11
N ASP A 70 -21.87 -5.18 8.08
CA ASP A 70 -22.10 -4.34 6.90
C ASP A 70 -21.16 -3.13 6.88
N ILE A 71 -20.59 -2.83 5.72
CA ILE A 71 -19.80 -1.62 5.51
C ILE A 71 -20.73 -0.51 5.03
N LEU A 72 -21.05 0.44 5.93
CA LEU A 72 -21.91 1.58 5.61
C LEU A 72 -21.18 2.67 4.80
N SER A 73 -19.88 2.84 5.05
CA SER A 73 -19.03 3.79 4.32
C SER A 73 -17.56 3.40 4.40
N GLN A 74 -16.79 3.74 3.37
CA GLN A 74 -15.35 3.51 3.32
C GLN A 74 -14.64 4.73 2.74
N ARG A 75 -13.46 5.05 3.27
CA ARG A 75 -12.56 6.07 2.74
C ARG A 75 -11.15 5.50 2.64
N PHE A 76 -10.58 5.54 1.45
CA PHE A 76 -9.14 5.32 1.26
C PHE A 76 -8.41 6.65 1.42
N ASN A 77 -7.56 6.74 2.44
CA ASN A 77 -6.79 7.95 2.71
C ASN A 77 -5.37 7.78 2.15
N ASP A 78 -5.24 8.08 0.87
CA ASP A 78 -3.96 8.10 0.17
C ASP A 78 -3.24 9.43 0.41
N ASN A 79 -1.94 9.38 0.69
CA ASN A 79 -1.15 10.59 0.86
C ASN A 79 -0.73 11.13 -0.52
N VAL A 80 -1.69 11.72 -1.23
CA VAL A 80 -1.55 12.15 -2.63
C VAL A 80 -0.48 13.22 -2.82
N PHE A 81 -0.12 13.92 -1.75
CA PHE A 81 0.92 14.95 -1.76
C PHE A 81 1.64 14.98 -0.42
N SER A 82 2.85 14.45 -0.40
CA SER A 82 3.79 14.71 0.66
C SER A 82 4.64 15.91 0.24
N GLY A 83 4.46 17.04 0.95
CA GLY A 83 5.31 18.21 0.72
C GLY A 83 6.79 17.87 0.86
N ALA A 84 7.12 16.89 1.72
CA ALA A 84 8.48 16.38 1.87
C ALA A 84 9.03 15.77 0.56
N ASP A 85 8.23 15.00 -0.19
CA ASP A 85 8.66 14.42 -1.47
C ASP A 85 8.81 15.48 -2.56
N TYR A 86 7.89 16.45 -2.59
CA TYR A 86 7.99 17.60 -3.49
C TYR A 86 9.25 18.45 -3.20
N PHE A 87 9.49 18.83 -1.94
CA PHE A 87 10.70 19.60 -1.59
C PHE A 87 11.98 18.79 -1.78
N LYS A 88 11.91 17.46 -1.62
CA LYS A 88 13.03 16.56 -1.92
C LYS A 88 13.32 16.50 -3.41
N SER A 89 12.30 16.51 -4.28
CA SER A 89 12.50 16.54 -5.73
C SER A 89 13.12 17.85 -6.21
N LEU A 90 12.80 18.98 -5.57
CA LEU A 90 13.39 20.28 -5.87
C LEU A 90 14.87 20.42 -5.44
N ARG A 91 15.42 19.46 -4.69
CA ARG A 91 16.80 19.53 -4.21
C ARG A 91 17.78 19.40 -5.38
N GLY A 92 18.51 20.48 -5.64
CA GLY A 92 19.51 20.54 -6.72
C GLY A 92 18.97 21.15 -8.02
N GLU A 93 17.70 21.51 -8.07
CA GLU A 93 17.16 22.28 -9.19
C GLU A 93 17.68 23.73 -9.17
N GLN A 94 17.85 24.31 -10.37
CA GLN A 94 18.22 25.71 -10.51
C GLN A 94 17.06 26.60 -10.06
N ILE A 95 17.34 27.56 -9.18
CA ILE A 95 16.36 28.54 -8.75
C ILE A 95 16.54 29.84 -9.54
N GLN A 96 15.42 30.45 -9.92
CA GLN A 96 15.41 31.78 -10.50
C GLN A 96 15.21 32.79 -9.37
N VAL A 97 16.16 33.71 -9.22
CA VAL A 97 16.15 34.75 -8.19
C VAL A 97 15.98 36.14 -8.80
N LYS A 98 15.11 36.95 -8.21
CA LYS A 98 14.97 38.37 -8.51
C LYS A 98 15.43 39.19 -7.28
N PRO A 99 16.45 40.06 -7.39
CA PRO A 99 16.84 40.96 -6.32
C PRO A 99 15.69 41.89 -5.93
N LYS A 100 15.65 42.31 -4.65
CA LYS A 100 14.75 43.37 -4.19
C LYS A 100 15.12 44.71 -4.79
#